data_AF-A0A6S7A881-F1
#
_entry.id   AF-A0A6S7A881-F1
#
_cell.length_a   1.000
_cell.length_b   1.000
_cell.length_c   1.000
_cell.angle_alpha   90.00
_cell.angle_beta   90.00
_cell.angle_gamma   90.00
#
_symmetry.space_group_name_H-M   'P 1'
#
loop_
_entity.id
_entity.type
_entity.pdbx_description
1 polymer ?
#
loop_
_entity_poly.entity_id
_entity_poly.type
_entity_poly.pdbx_seq_one_letter_code
_entity_poly.pdbx_strand_id
1 'polypeptide(L)'
;MTEHADAFPGSPDAPIIAYDTFEAANLFLAAGRTRQEVLARIGLTEPQWDRLHGIYKWFPYAGDDSARRAYFKGLDDSEIYRRVLPPRWKVPPEDAAVLRGTWHIREAVRRNPYIGPFADCGWPATWIAAHPEASLCGYIHDGMTVYFNGRALTDRQGQALAVDAPSFEPVGGRWLRDRNHLYGQGEFGSRPTPYWYVVDGADRASFQALNLRYARDATRAYYITGKTIRTKSAEAFEVVPELRLNYRDVAREPLFDVSVIARDREAVYFYGARLKGARPEAFRDLGHGYATDGATVWYLEAKQVLDGADAATFVVPGPGEPGVQGRSGQRAASDRHRPYARGVALAPAQCVEDWRAYFEASPDLHDWWWHRLARGG
;
A
#
# COMPACT_ATOMS: atom_id res chain seq x y z
N MET A 1 6.61 -20.82 40.13
CA MET A 1 5.36 -21.44 39.65
C MET A 1 5.24 -21.12 38.18
N THR A 2 5.78 -21.99 37.35
CA THR A 2 5.77 -21.89 35.89
C THR A 2 4.35 -22.13 35.38
N GLU A 3 3.74 -21.16 34.69
CA GLU A 3 2.58 -21.35 33.81
C GLU A 3 2.98 -22.29 32.65
N HIS A 4 3.23 -23.55 32.96
CA HIS A 4 3.29 -24.60 31.95
C HIS A 4 1.84 -24.94 31.57
N ALA A 5 1.43 -24.44 30.40
CA ALA A 5 0.37 -25.03 29.59
C ALA A 5 -1.04 -25.07 30.21
N ASP A 6 -1.67 -23.90 30.39
CA ASP A 6 -3.14 -23.80 30.21
C ASP A 6 -3.49 -23.84 28.71
N ALA A 7 -2.96 -24.84 28.00
CA ALA A 7 -3.35 -25.16 26.64
C ALA A 7 -4.67 -25.93 26.74
N PHE A 8 -5.78 -25.31 26.34
CA PHE A 8 -6.97 -26.06 25.98
C PHE A 8 -6.55 -27.03 24.87
N PRO A 9 -6.60 -28.36 25.05
CA PRO A 9 -5.92 -29.27 24.14
C PRO A 9 -6.63 -29.26 22.79
N GLY A 10 -6.03 -28.54 21.84
CA GLY A 10 -6.20 -28.82 20.42
C GLY A 10 -5.74 -30.25 20.12
N SER A 11 -6.13 -30.81 18.98
CA SER A 11 -5.55 -32.10 18.58
C SER A 11 -4.03 -31.91 18.34
N PRO A 12 -3.21 -32.96 18.44
CA PRO A 12 -1.79 -32.90 18.07
C PRO A 12 -1.56 -32.24 16.69
N ASP A 13 -2.54 -32.39 15.78
CA ASP A 13 -2.52 -31.81 14.44
C ASP A 13 -2.99 -30.36 14.35
N ALA A 14 -3.79 -29.87 15.30
CA ALA A 14 -4.36 -28.52 15.34
C ALA A 14 -4.26 -27.95 16.77
N PRO A 15 -3.05 -27.52 17.19
CA PRO A 15 -2.85 -26.97 18.53
C PRO A 15 -3.68 -25.70 18.75
N ILE A 16 -3.98 -25.39 20.00
CA ILE A 16 -4.64 -24.14 20.38
C ILE A 16 -3.80 -23.50 21.48
N ILE A 17 -3.45 -22.24 21.31
CA ILE A 17 -2.73 -21.44 22.31
C ILE A 17 -3.47 -20.12 22.52
N ALA A 18 -3.19 -19.43 23.62
CA ALA A 18 -3.74 -18.09 23.82
C ALA A 18 -3.29 -17.14 22.70
N TYR A 19 -4.20 -16.30 22.22
CA TYR A 19 -3.96 -15.43 21.06
C TYR A 19 -2.86 -14.40 21.34
N ASP A 20 -2.76 -13.90 22.57
CA ASP A 20 -1.67 -13.01 22.98
C ASP A 20 -0.29 -13.67 22.92
N THR A 21 -0.23 -14.97 23.20
CA THR A 21 0.98 -15.78 23.19
C THR A 21 1.41 -16.05 21.74
N PHE A 22 0.45 -16.27 20.84
CA PHE A 22 0.70 -16.28 19.40
C PHE A 22 1.27 -14.95 18.89
N GLU A 23 0.66 -13.83 19.24
CA GLU A 23 1.14 -12.50 18.83
C GLU A 23 2.53 -12.18 19.41
N ALA A 24 2.81 -12.58 20.65
CA ALA A 24 4.13 -12.40 21.26
C ALA A 24 5.18 -13.25 20.55
N ALA A 25 4.88 -14.52 20.27
CA ALA A 25 5.74 -15.40 19.49
C ALA A 25 6.04 -14.80 18.10
N ASN A 26 5.03 -14.30 17.39
CA ASN A 26 5.21 -13.60 16.11
C ASN A 26 6.14 -12.40 16.24
N LEU A 27 5.97 -11.61 17.31
CA LEU A 27 6.76 -10.41 17.51
C LEU A 27 8.25 -10.75 17.74
N PHE A 28 8.55 -11.77 18.54
CA PHE A 28 9.93 -12.21 18.75
C PHE A 28 10.57 -12.80 17.50
N LEU A 29 9.81 -13.58 16.70
CA LEU A 29 10.27 -14.04 15.39
C LEU A 29 10.53 -12.85 14.44
N ALA A 30 9.64 -11.85 14.46
CA ALA A 30 9.81 -10.64 13.67
C ALA A 30 11.03 -9.80 14.12
N ALA A 31 11.41 -9.89 15.40
CA ALA A 31 12.62 -9.29 15.98
C ALA A 31 13.88 -10.15 15.79
N GLY A 32 13.85 -11.15 14.90
CA GLY A 32 15.03 -11.94 14.53
C GLY A 32 15.35 -13.13 15.43
N ARG A 33 14.49 -13.48 16.41
CA ARG A 33 14.65 -14.72 17.18
C ARG A 33 14.43 -15.95 16.31
N THR A 34 15.13 -17.03 16.61
CA THR A 34 15.01 -18.26 15.84
C THR A 34 13.68 -18.96 16.13
N ARG A 35 13.16 -19.70 15.13
CA ARG A 35 11.99 -20.56 15.32
C ARG A 35 12.21 -21.57 16.45
N GLN A 36 13.40 -22.16 16.52
CA GLN A 36 13.72 -23.13 17.57
C GLN A 36 13.55 -22.54 18.99
N GLU A 37 14.10 -21.36 19.25
CA GLU A 37 13.99 -20.71 20.57
C GLU A 37 12.54 -20.36 20.93
N VAL A 38 11.81 -19.75 20.00
CA VAL A 38 10.44 -19.27 20.23
C VAL A 38 9.49 -20.45 20.40
N LEU A 39 9.56 -21.45 19.51
CA LEU A 39 8.65 -22.59 19.52
C LEU A 39 8.88 -23.53 20.71
N ALA A 40 10.13 -23.66 21.18
CA ALA A 40 10.43 -24.41 22.40
C ALA A 40 9.71 -23.84 23.63
N ARG A 41 9.55 -22.51 23.73
CA ARG A 41 8.84 -21.86 24.84
C ARG A 41 7.34 -22.11 24.85
N ILE A 42 6.73 -22.25 23.67
CA ILE A 42 5.29 -22.49 23.53
C ILE A 42 4.96 -23.98 23.30
N GLY A 43 5.96 -24.86 23.31
CA GLY A 43 5.78 -26.31 23.18
C GLY A 43 5.26 -26.75 21.81
N LEU A 44 5.59 -26.03 20.73
CA LEU A 44 5.14 -26.36 19.38
C LEU A 44 6.30 -26.84 18.49
N THR A 45 5.98 -27.71 17.53
CA THR A 45 6.86 -28.04 16.40
C THR A 45 6.67 -27.04 15.26
N GLU A 46 7.61 -26.98 14.31
CA GLU A 46 7.46 -26.09 13.13
C GLU A 46 6.19 -26.38 12.30
N PRO A 47 5.82 -27.64 11.99
CA PRO A 47 4.58 -27.91 11.26
C PRO A 47 3.32 -27.49 12.02
N GLN A 48 3.32 -27.64 13.35
CA GLN A 48 2.24 -27.17 14.21
C GLN A 48 2.13 -25.65 14.19
N TRP A 49 3.26 -24.95 14.28
CA TRP A 49 3.32 -23.50 14.17
C TRP A 49 2.84 -23.01 12.81
N ASP A 50 3.32 -23.57 11.70
CA ASP A 50 2.95 -23.11 10.36
C ASP A 50 1.43 -23.24 10.11
N ARG A 51 0.82 -24.34 10.59
CA ARG A 51 -0.64 -24.51 10.57
C ARG A 51 -1.36 -23.48 11.44
N LEU A 52 -0.94 -23.32 12.70
CA LEU A 52 -1.55 -22.36 13.63
C LEU A 52 -1.42 -20.92 13.13
N HIS A 53 -0.22 -20.53 12.70
CA HIS A 53 0.08 -19.22 12.16
C HIS A 53 -0.71 -18.91 10.89
N GLY A 54 -0.91 -19.91 10.03
CA GLY A 54 -1.77 -19.78 8.84
C GLY A 54 -3.21 -19.37 9.16
N ILE A 55 -3.69 -19.66 10.37
CA ILE A 55 -5.04 -19.36 10.85
C ILE A 55 -5.07 -18.10 11.72
N TYR A 56 -4.25 -18.07 12.78
CA TYR A 56 -4.33 -17.02 13.81
C TYR A 56 -3.97 -15.63 13.30
N LYS A 57 -3.05 -15.52 12.33
CA LYS A 57 -2.66 -14.21 11.76
C LYS A 57 -3.83 -13.45 11.14
N TRP A 58 -4.91 -14.15 10.81
CA TRP A 58 -6.09 -13.59 10.19
C TRP A 58 -7.20 -13.23 11.18
N PHE A 59 -7.08 -13.54 12.49
CA PHE A 59 -8.13 -13.22 13.45
C PHE A 59 -8.56 -11.74 13.43
N PRO A 60 -7.66 -10.75 13.34
CA PRO A 60 -8.05 -9.33 13.30
C PRO A 60 -8.66 -8.88 11.97
N TYR A 61 -8.79 -9.75 10.97
CA TYR A 61 -9.16 -9.39 9.59
C TYR A 61 -10.44 -10.11 9.15
N ALA A 62 -11.13 -9.51 8.17
CA ALA A 62 -12.24 -10.20 7.51
C ALA A 62 -11.69 -10.92 6.28
N GLY A 63 -12.06 -12.19 6.11
CA GLY A 63 -11.60 -13.02 5.00
C GLY A 63 -12.42 -14.29 4.88
N ASP A 64 -11.97 -15.19 4.01
CA ASP A 64 -12.54 -16.52 3.92
C ASP A 64 -12.31 -17.30 5.22
N ASP A 65 -13.41 -17.66 5.87
CA ASP A 65 -13.44 -18.39 7.13
C ASP A 65 -13.33 -19.91 6.94
N SER A 66 -13.28 -20.43 5.71
CA SER A 66 -13.28 -21.86 5.43
C SER A 66 -12.13 -22.60 6.15
N ALA A 67 -10.91 -22.08 6.03
CA ALA A 67 -9.72 -22.64 6.66
C ALA A 67 -9.79 -22.56 8.18
N ARG A 68 -10.28 -21.45 8.73
CA ARG A 68 -10.49 -21.26 10.18
C ARG A 68 -11.52 -22.25 10.72
N ARG A 69 -12.68 -22.34 10.07
CA ARG A 69 -13.75 -23.29 10.44
C ARG A 69 -13.25 -24.73 10.36
N ALA A 70 -12.47 -25.09 9.35
CA ALA A 70 -11.86 -26.41 9.26
C ALA A 70 -10.90 -26.67 10.44
N TYR A 71 -10.02 -25.70 10.75
CA TYR A 71 -9.06 -25.80 11.85
C TYR A 71 -9.74 -25.97 13.21
N PHE A 72 -10.78 -25.18 13.48
CA PHE A 72 -11.55 -25.21 14.70
C PHE A 72 -12.77 -26.16 14.63
N LYS A 73 -12.83 -27.08 13.66
CA LYS A 73 -13.91 -28.09 13.55
C LYS A 73 -15.34 -27.51 13.60
N GLY A 74 -15.53 -26.35 12.97
CA GLY A 74 -16.83 -25.68 12.84
C GLY A 74 -17.25 -24.80 14.02
N LEU A 75 -16.39 -24.59 15.02
CA LEU A 75 -16.69 -23.67 16.12
C LEU A 75 -16.93 -22.24 15.63
N ASP A 76 -17.86 -21.56 16.28
CA ASP A 76 -18.10 -20.14 16.09
C ASP A 76 -17.07 -19.27 16.83
N ASP A 77 -17.15 -17.96 16.63
CA ASP A 77 -16.19 -16.99 17.15
C ASP A 77 -16.26 -16.83 18.68
N SER A 78 -17.43 -16.94 19.29
CA SER A 78 -17.60 -16.96 20.75
C SER A 78 -16.84 -18.12 21.36
N GLU A 79 -16.98 -19.29 20.75
CA GLU A 79 -16.41 -20.53 21.22
C GLU A 79 -14.90 -20.54 21.05
N ILE A 80 -14.41 -19.91 19.99
CA ILE A 80 -12.98 -19.68 19.79
C ILE A 80 -12.46 -18.69 20.83
N TYR A 81 -13.16 -17.58 21.10
CA TYR A 81 -12.75 -16.62 22.12
C TYR A 81 -12.59 -17.26 23.49
N ARG A 82 -13.51 -18.12 23.91
CA ARG A 82 -13.39 -18.87 25.18
C ARG A 82 -12.15 -19.75 25.26
N ARG A 83 -11.58 -20.16 24.11
CA ARG A 83 -10.38 -21.00 24.03
C ARG A 83 -9.08 -20.20 23.93
N VAL A 84 -9.11 -19.00 23.33
CA VAL A 84 -7.89 -18.26 22.98
C VAL A 84 -7.66 -16.98 23.79
N LEU A 85 -8.64 -16.51 24.57
CA LEU A 85 -8.51 -15.29 25.39
C LEU A 85 -8.14 -15.53 26.86
N PRO A 86 -8.74 -16.51 27.55
CA PRO A 86 -8.42 -16.75 28.95
C PRO A 86 -6.97 -17.23 29.15
N PRO A 87 -6.39 -17.02 30.34
CA PRO A 87 -6.97 -16.30 31.48
C PRO A 87 -6.81 -14.78 31.41
N ARG A 88 -6.02 -14.26 30.46
CA ARG A 88 -5.52 -12.87 30.49
C ARG A 88 -6.50 -11.85 29.92
N TRP A 89 -7.42 -12.27 29.06
CA TRP A 89 -8.36 -11.40 28.37
C TRP A 89 -9.81 -11.81 28.66
N LYS A 90 -10.68 -10.83 28.89
CA LYS A 90 -12.11 -11.05 29.07
C LYS A 90 -12.73 -11.49 27.75
N VAL A 91 -13.54 -12.54 27.81
CA VAL A 91 -14.36 -12.97 26.67
C VAL A 91 -15.51 -11.99 26.49
N PRO A 92 -15.70 -11.40 25.29
CA PRO A 92 -16.88 -10.58 25.01
C PRO A 92 -18.18 -11.38 25.15
N PRO A 93 -19.32 -10.72 25.42
CA PRO A 93 -20.64 -11.34 25.28
C PRO A 93 -20.82 -11.98 23.89
N GLU A 94 -21.63 -13.05 23.79
CA GLU A 94 -21.77 -13.87 22.58
C GLU A 94 -22.19 -13.06 21.33
N ASP A 95 -23.05 -12.07 21.50
CA ASP A 95 -23.53 -11.17 20.45
C ASP A 95 -22.47 -10.18 19.94
N ALA A 96 -21.45 -9.90 20.75
CA ALA A 96 -20.31 -9.05 20.42
C ALA A 96 -19.05 -9.84 20.01
N ALA A 97 -19.10 -11.17 20.09
CA ALA A 97 -17.97 -12.06 19.89
C ALA A 97 -17.63 -12.27 18.40
N VAL A 98 -16.97 -11.28 17.79
CA VAL A 98 -16.40 -11.39 16.43
C VAL A 98 -14.89 -11.40 16.49
N LEU A 99 -14.22 -12.38 15.86
CA LEU A 99 -12.75 -12.54 15.95
C LEU A 99 -11.97 -11.32 15.47
N ARG A 100 -12.51 -10.53 14.53
CA ARG A 100 -11.94 -9.23 14.13
C ARG A 100 -11.66 -8.33 15.33
N GLY A 101 -12.44 -8.46 16.41
CA GLY A 101 -12.25 -7.78 17.67
C GLY A 101 -10.87 -7.99 18.29
N THR A 102 -10.18 -9.11 18.04
CA THR A 102 -8.83 -9.42 18.55
C THR A 102 -7.74 -8.42 18.15
N TRP A 103 -8.01 -7.49 17.24
CA TRP A 103 -7.07 -6.42 16.87
C TRP A 103 -6.51 -5.67 18.09
N HIS A 104 -7.32 -5.41 19.13
CA HIS A 104 -6.88 -4.68 20.32
C HIS A 104 -5.86 -5.47 21.15
N ILE A 105 -5.95 -6.80 21.14
CA ILE A 105 -5.00 -7.70 21.82
C ILE A 105 -3.66 -7.64 21.11
N ARG A 106 -3.66 -7.72 19.78
CA ARG A 106 -2.44 -7.55 18.99
C ARG A 106 -1.79 -6.20 19.25
N GLU A 107 -2.56 -5.11 19.29
CA GLU A 107 -2.01 -3.79 19.61
C GLU A 107 -1.49 -3.69 21.05
N ALA A 108 -2.06 -4.44 22.00
CA ALA A 108 -1.53 -4.51 23.36
C ALA A 108 -0.20 -5.29 23.41
N VAL A 109 -0.11 -6.42 22.72
CA VAL A 109 1.12 -7.23 22.63
C VAL A 109 2.24 -6.49 21.90
N ARG A 110 1.91 -5.70 20.87
CA ARG A 110 2.90 -4.81 20.21
C ARG A 110 3.51 -3.80 21.19
N ARG A 111 2.73 -3.31 22.17
CA ARG A 111 3.21 -2.40 23.23
C ARG A 111 4.00 -3.12 24.31
N ASN A 112 3.61 -4.36 24.63
CA ASN A 112 4.28 -5.18 25.63
C ASN A 112 4.22 -6.69 25.26
N PRO A 113 5.27 -7.24 24.62
CA PRO A 113 5.29 -8.65 24.22
C PRO A 113 5.68 -9.62 25.32
N TYR A 114 6.08 -9.12 26.49
CA TYR A 114 6.52 -9.92 27.63
C TYR A 114 5.30 -10.46 28.38
N ILE A 115 4.63 -11.44 27.77
CA ILE A 115 3.37 -12.03 28.26
C ILE A 115 3.42 -13.56 28.21
N GLY A 116 2.76 -14.19 29.18
CA GLY A 116 2.67 -15.66 29.26
C GLY A 116 4.04 -16.34 29.22
N PRO A 117 4.26 -17.33 28.33
CA PRO A 117 5.54 -18.02 28.17
C PRO A 117 6.75 -17.12 27.88
N PHE A 118 6.52 -15.85 27.51
CA PHE A 118 7.58 -14.88 27.20
C PHE A 118 7.76 -13.79 28.28
N ALA A 119 7.03 -13.84 29.39
CA ALA A 119 7.09 -12.80 30.44
C ALA A 119 8.53 -12.53 30.94
N ASP A 120 9.29 -13.61 31.21
CA ASP A 120 10.64 -13.52 31.75
C ASP A 120 11.70 -13.89 30.69
N CYS A 121 11.41 -13.64 29.41
CA CYS A 121 12.26 -14.11 28.32
C CYS A 121 13.64 -13.47 28.25
N GLY A 122 13.76 -12.22 28.70
CA GLY A 122 14.95 -11.37 28.55
C GLY A 122 15.27 -11.01 27.10
N TRP A 123 14.41 -11.32 26.14
CA TRP A 123 14.65 -11.05 24.73
C TRP A 123 14.23 -9.63 24.38
N PRO A 124 15.13 -8.74 23.98
CA PRO A 124 14.74 -7.38 23.62
C PRO A 124 13.89 -7.39 22.35
N ALA A 125 12.78 -6.66 22.41
CA ALA A 125 11.85 -6.46 21.31
C ALA A 125 11.11 -5.14 21.53
N THR A 126 11.12 -4.26 20.53
CA THR A 126 10.39 -2.99 20.55
C THR A 126 9.75 -2.77 19.19
N TRP A 127 8.42 -2.82 19.17
CA TRP A 127 7.64 -2.48 17.99
C TRP A 127 7.80 -0.99 17.64
N ILE A 128 8.10 -0.71 16.38
CA ILE A 128 8.25 0.66 15.88
C ILE A 128 6.93 1.09 15.21
N ALA A 129 6.55 0.43 14.12
CA ALA A 129 5.37 0.79 13.34
C ALA A 129 4.96 -0.31 12.34
N ALA A 130 3.69 -0.31 11.94
CA ALA A 130 3.22 -1.11 10.82
C ALA A 130 3.71 -0.52 9.48
N HIS A 131 3.88 -1.37 8.47
CA HIS A 131 4.14 -0.90 7.11
C HIS A 131 2.91 -0.18 6.55
N PRO A 132 3.05 0.97 5.86
CA PRO A 132 1.91 1.75 5.36
C PRO A 132 1.03 0.97 4.38
N GLU A 133 1.60 0.05 3.60
CA GLU A 133 0.88 -0.74 2.60
C GLU A 133 0.56 -2.17 3.08
N ALA A 134 1.02 -2.57 4.27
CA ALA A 134 0.89 -3.96 4.74
C ALA A 134 0.85 -4.04 6.28
N SER A 135 -0.35 -3.89 6.87
CA SER A 135 -0.52 -3.80 8.33
C SER A 135 -0.11 -5.04 9.15
N LEU A 136 0.04 -6.19 8.48
CA LEU A 136 0.57 -7.44 9.04
C LEU A 136 2.11 -7.45 9.10
N CYS A 137 2.76 -6.59 8.34
CA CYS A 137 4.20 -6.39 8.36
C CYS A 137 4.53 -5.10 9.11
N GLY A 138 5.71 -5.02 9.68
CA GLY A 138 6.14 -3.83 10.38
C GLY A 138 7.60 -3.86 10.75
N TYR A 139 8.01 -2.74 11.32
CA TYR A 139 9.34 -2.48 11.83
C TYR A 139 9.40 -2.79 13.31
N ILE A 140 10.44 -3.51 13.71
CA ILE A 140 10.73 -3.88 15.09
C ILE A 140 12.23 -3.87 15.30
N HIS A 141 12.68 -3.56 16.50
CA HIS A 141 14.10 -3.68 16.84
C HIS A 141 14.34 -4.51 18.09
N ASP A 142 15.52 -5.10 18.18
CA ASP A 142 16.04 -5.78 19.36
C ASP A 142 16.98 -4.87 20.20
N GLY A 143 17.03 -3.58 19.87
CA GLY A 143 17.88 -2.57 20.50
C GLY A 143 19.21 -2.34 19.77
N MET A 144 19.58 -3.23 18.83
CA MET A 144 20.76 -3.09 17.98
C MET A 144 20.41 -3.11 16.49
N THR A 145 19.54 -4.05 16.09
CA THR A 145 19.14 -4.29 14.72
C THR A 145 17.68 -3.91 14.54
N VAL A 146 17.38 -3.24 13.43
CA VAL A 146 16.01 -3.04 12.97
C VAL A 146 15.66 -4.13 11.97
N TYR A 147 14.49 -4.73 12.14
CA TYR A 147 13.95 -5.78 11.30
C TYR A 147 12.68 -5.30 10.61
N PHE A 148 12.50 -5.78 9.38
CA PHE A 148 11.25 -5.74 8.65
C PHE A 148 10.81 -7.18 8.37
N ASN A 149 9.71 -7.59 8.99
CA ASN A 149 9.15 -8.93 8.81
C ASN A 149 10.17 -10.07 9.09
N GLY A 150 10.90 -9.98 10.21
CA GLY A 150 11.87 -11.01 10.62
C GLY A 150 13.23 -10.94 9.93
N ARG A 151 13.46 -9.95 9.05
CA ARG A 151 14.73 -9.78 8.34
C ARG A 151 15.33 -8.43 8.69
N ALA A 152 16.63 -8.42 8.98
CA ALA A 152 17.37 -7.17 9.19
C ALA A 152 17.24 -6.27 7.96
N LEU A 153 17.22 -4.95 8.16
CA LEU A 153 17.20 -4.01 7.04
C LEU A 153 18.51 -4.13 6.26
N THR A 154 18.38 -4.37 4.95
CA THR A 154 19.52 -4.47 4.03
C THR A 154 19.41 -3.48 2.88
N ASP A 155 20.55 -3.07 2.35
CA ASP A 155 20.61 -2.34 1.09
C ASP A 155 20.26 -3.24 -0.10
N ARG A 156 20.37 -2.69 -1.30
CA ARG A 156 20.02 -3.40 -2.54
C ARG A 156 20.94 -4.59 -2.82
N GLN A 157 22.14 -4.60 -2.24
CA GLN A 157 23.14 -5.66 -2.36
C GLN A 157 23.00 -6.72 -1.25
N GLY A 158 22.09 -6.52 -0.30
CA GLY A 158 21.88 -7.42 0.83
C GLY A 158 22.79 -7.12 2.02
N GLN A 159 23.52 -6.00 2.00
CA GLN A 159 24.37 -5.59 3.12
C GLN A 159 23.50 -4.93 4.21
N ALA A 160 23.71 -5.32 5.47
CA ALA A 160 22.99 -4.74 6.60
C ALA A 160 23.27 -3.24 6.73
N LEU A 161 22.23 -2.44 6.98
CA LEU A 161 22.39 -1.00 7.23
C LEU A 161 22.88 -0.74 8.65
N ALA A 162 23.77 0.24 8.79
CA ALA A 162 24.11 0.83 10.08
C ALA A 162 22.96 1.76 10.52
N VAL A 163 22.15 1.28 11.47
CA VAL A 163 20.98 1.99 12.03
C VAL A 163 21.19 2.24 13.52
N ASP A 164 20.69 3.36 14.03
CA ASP A 164 20.45 3.54 15.46
C ASP A 164 19.05 3.03 15.81
N ALA A 165 18.98 1.73 16.11
CA ALA A 165 17.73 1.05 16.43
C ALA A 165 16.86 1.78 17.48
N PRO A 166 17.39 2.27 18.63
CA PRO A 166 16.55 2.89 19.66
C PRO A 166 15.87 4.21 19.26
N SER A 167 16.34 4.90 18.22
CA SER A 167 15.72 6.14 17.72
C SER A 167 15.05 5.96 16.36
N PHE A 168 14.96 4.73 15.86
CA PHE A 168 14.41 4.45 14.55
C PHE A 168 12.88 4.60 14.55
N GLU A 169 12.35 5.44 13.67
CA GLU A 169 10.93 5.77 13.61
C GLU A 169 10.45 6.04 12.18
N PRO A 170 9.15 5.83 11.89
CA PRO A 170 8.57 6.22 10.61
C PRO A 170 8.49 7.75 10.50
N VAL A 171 8.77 8.29 9.32
CA VAL A 171 8.50 9.69 8.99
C VAL A 171 7.13 9.82 8.32
N GLY A 172 6.79 8.86 7.46
CA GLY A 172 5.52 8.82 6.72
C GLY A 172 5.69 8.07 5.41
N GLY A 173 4.64 7.38 4.98
CA GLY A 173 4.73 6.48 3.83
C GLY A 173 5.90 5.49 3.97
N ARG A 174 6.77 5.42 2.96
CA ARG A 174 7.95 4.54 2.92
C ARG A 174 9.25 5.21 3.38
N TRP A 175 9.13 6.33 4.10
CA TRP A 175 10.26 7.11 4.61
C TRP A 175 10.40 6.91 6.12
N LEU A 176 11.64 6.65 6.54
CA LEU A 176 11.99 6.34 7.93
C LEU A 176 13.20 7.18 8.34
N ARG A 177 13.46 7.28 9.64
CA ARG A 177 14.66 7.95 10.14
C ARG A 177 15.13 7.31 11.43
N ASP A 178 16.38 7.56 11.76
CA ASP A 178 16.88 7.44 13.12
C ASP A 178 17.57 8.76 13.53
N ARG A 179 18.31 8.76 14.63
CA ARG A 179 19.05 9.93 15.12
C ARG A 179 20.22 10.36 14.23
N ASN A 180 20.65 9.55 13.27
CA ASN A 180 21.79 9.78 12.40
C ASN A 180 21.37 10.02 10.94
N HIS A 181 20.40 9.27 10.43
CA HIS A 181 20.10 9.19 9.00
C HIS A 181 18.59 9.28 8.70
N LEU A 182 18.29 9.62 7.44
CA LEU A 182 17.00 9.37 6.80
C LEU A 182 17.13 8.16 5.88
N TYR A 183 16.06 7.39 5.79
CA TYR A 183 15.99 6.19 4.96
C TYR A 183 14.77 6.22 4.05
N GLY A 184 14.94 5.72 2.83
CA GLY A 184 13.84 5.34 1.95
C GLY A 184 13.78 3.83 1.78
N GLN A 185 12.57 3.27 1.73
CA GLN A 185 12.35 1.87 1.36
C GLN A 185 12.01 1.79 -0.14
N GLY A 186 12.97 1.33 -0.94
CA GLY A 186 12.76 1.01 -2.35
C GLY A 186 12.33 -0.44 -2.55
N GLU A 187 11.90 -0.77 -3.77
CA GLU A 187 11.60 -2.14 -4.20
C GLU A 187 12.28 -2.45 -5.53
N PHE A 188 12.64 -3.71 -5.76
CA PHE A 188 13.17 -4.18 -7.03
C PHE A 188 12.71 -5.61 -7.35
N GLY A 189 12.90 -6.01 -8.61
CA GLY A 189 12.56 -7.34 -9.11
C GLY A 189 11.13 -7.46 -9.62
N SER A 190 10.84 -8.57 -10.33
CA SER A 190 9.48 -8.92 -10.78
C SER A 190 8.57 -9.32 -9.62
N ARG A 191 9.17 -9.81 -8.53
CA ARG A 191 8.55 -9.93 -7.21
C ARG A 191 9.12 -8.80 -6.34
N PRO A 192 8.31 -7.85 -5.87
CA PRO A 192 8.79 -6.67 -5.16
C PRO A 192 9.52 -7.10 -3.89
N THR A 193 10.86 -6.99 -3.93
CA THR A 193 11.72 -7.24 -2.77
C THR A 193 12.13 -5.88 -2.21
N PRO A 194 11.82 -5.58 -0.93
CA PRO A 194 12.17 -4.31 -0.33
C PRO A 194 13.67 -4.24 -0.05
N TYR A 195 14.21 -3.03 -0.14
CA TYR A 195 15.54 -2.66 0.34
C TYR A 195 15.50 -1.24 0.91
N TRP A 196 16.48 -0.91 1.76
CA TRP A 196 16.59 0.40 2.36
C TRP A 196 17.86 1.09 1.90
N TYR A 197 17.82 2.41 1.79
CA TYR A 197 18.99 3.21 1.46
C TYR A 197 18.97 4.49 2.28
N VAL A 198 20.15 5.02 2.58
CA VAL A 198 20.30 6.32 3.23
C VAL A 198 20.00 7.42 2.21
N VAL A 199 19.17 8.39 2.59
CA VAL A 199 18.87 9.56 1.77
C VAL A 199 19.99 10.58 1.95
N ASP A 200 20.95 10.57 1.01
CA ASP A 200 22.15 11.40 1.11
C ASP A 200 21.85 12.90 1.07
N GLY A 201 22.39 13.62 2.07
CA GLY A 201 22.34 15.07 2.12
C GLY A 201 20.94 15.66 2.29
N ALA A 202 19.99 14.88 2.79
CA ALA A 202 18.67 15.36 3.17
C ALA A 202 18.71 16.13 4.48
N ASP A 203 18.01 17.27 4.54
CA ASP A 203 17.84 18.02 5.78
C ASP A 203 16.78 17.34 6.65
N ARG A 204 17.26 16.62 7.67
CA ARG A 204 16.44 15.84 8.60
C ARG A 204 15.46 16.67 9.41
N ALA A 205 15.78 17.94 9.67
CA ALA A 205 14.93 18.80 10.49
C ALA A 205 13.69 19.27 9.73
N SER A 206 13.81 19.48 8.42
CA SER A 206 12.72 19.95 7.55
C SER A 206 12.12 18.86 6.66
N PHE A 207 12.62 17.62 6.74
CA PHE A 207 12.16 16.52 5.90
C PHE A 207 10.69 16.17 6.17
N GLN A 208 9.91 16.12 5.09
CA GLN A 208 8.49 15.83 5.05
C GLN A 208 8.22 14.73 4.02
N ALA A 209 7.69 13.60 4.47
CA ALA A 209 7.08 12.61 3.59
C ALA A 209 5.78 13.18 3.00
N LEU A 210 5.65 13.18 1.67
CA LEU A 210 4.46 13.68 0.98
C LEU A 210 3.50 12.57 0.61
N ASN A 211 4.03 11.40 0.25
CA ASN A 211 3.26 10.17 0.05
C ASN A 211 4.19 8.94 0.14
N LEU A 212 3.75 7.77 -0.35
CA LEU A 212 4.56 6.53 -0.37
C LEU A 212 5.82 6.62 -1.24
N ARG A 213 5.96 7.65 -2.06
CA ARG A 213 6.96 7.74 -3.13
C ARG A 213 7.75 9.03 -3.16
N TYR A 214 7.16 10.12 -2.70
CA TYR A 214 7.75 11.45 -2.71
C TYR A 214 7.92 11.98 -1.29
N ALA A 215 8.99 12.73 -1.11
CA ALA A 215 9.26 13.53 0.06
C ALA A 215 9.94 14.83 -0.35
N ARG A 216 10.07 15.76 0.58
CA ARG A 216 10.82 17.00 0.40
C ARG A 216 11.52 17.40 1.68
N ASP A 217 12.52 18.25 1.57
CA ASP A 217 13.04 19.04 2.67
C ASP A 217 13.00 20.53 2.28
N ALA A 218 13.62 21.40 3.07
CA ALA A 218 13.63 22.85 2.82
C ALA A 218 14.27 23.25 1.48
N THR A 219 15.04 22.38 0.83
CA THR A 219 15.85 22.73 -0.35
C THR A 219 15.64 21.81 -1.56
N ARG A 220 15.11 20.60 -1.35
CA ARG A 220 15.05 19.53 -2.35
C ARG A 220 13.79 18.70 -2.21
N ALA A 221 13.50 17.95 -3.27
CA ALA A 221 12.53 16.86 -3.23
C ALA A 221 13.20 15.52 -3.50
N TYR A 222 12.50 14.44 -3.19
CA TYR A 222 13.01 13.08 -3.26
C TYR A 222 11.98 12.16 -3.88
N TYR A 223 12.46 11.18 -4.63
CA TYR A 223 11.66 10.06 -5.10
C TYR A 223 12.25 8.76 -4.58
N ILE A 224 11.38 7.83 -4.18
CA ILE A 224 11.65 6.64 -3.35
C ILE A 224 12.70 5.66 -3.90
N THR A 225 13.18 5.84 -5.13
CA THR A 225 14.28 5.06 -5.70
C THR A 225 15.66 5.67 -5.41
N GLY A 226 15.82 6.48 -4.36
CA GLY A 226 17.05 7.21 -4.04
C GLY A 226 17.32 8.42 -4.92
N LYS A 227 16.33 8.85 -5.72
CA LYS A 227 16.51 9.98 -6.63
C LYS A 227 16.29 11.29 -5.89
N THR A 228 17.32 12.13 -5.86
CA THR A 228 17.20 13.54 -5.46
C THR A 228 16.69 14.37 -6.64
N ILE A 229 15.65 15.15 -6.38
CA ILE A 229 15.04 16.09 -7.31
C ILE A 229 15.46 17.50 -6.88
N ARG A 230 16.31 18.13 -7.68
CA ARG A 230 16.66 19.53 -7.50
C ARG A 230 15.51 20.40 -7.99
N THR A 231 14.94 21.18 -7.09
CA THR A 231 13.88 22.14 -7.33
C THR A 231 14.30 23.48 -6.75
N LYS A 232 13.84 24.59 -7.34
CA LYS A 232 14.03 25.94 -6.79
C LYS A 232 12.87 26.39 -5.90
N SER A 233 11.83 25.57 -5.78
CA SER A 233 10.64 25.85 -4.99
C SER A 233 10.23 24.59 -4.21
N ALA A 234 11.13 24.10 -3.36
CA ALA A 234 10.91 22.89 -2.57
C ALA A 234 9.66 23.02 -1.68
N GLU A 235 9.41 24.20 -1.15
CA GLU A 235 8.22 24.54 -0.34
C GLU A 235 6.91 24.46 -1.13
N ALA A 236 6.96 24.53 -2.47
CA ALA A 236 5.81 24.34 -3.35
C ALA A 236 5.76 22.92 -3.96
N PHE A 237 6.73 22.05 -3.64
CA PHE A 237 6.75 20.68 -4.15
C PHE A 237 5.62 19.87 -3.50
N GLU A 238 4.69 19.38 -4.32
CA GLU A 238 3.48 18.69 -3.88
C GLU A 238 3.14 17.48 -4.78
N VAL A 239 2.32 16.59 -4.27
CA VAL A 239 1.80 15.43 -5.01
C VAL A 239 0.62 15.87 -5.87
N VAL A 240 0.63 15.48 -7.14
CA VAL A 240 -0.57 15.56 -7.99
C VAL A 240 -1.28 14.22 -7.87
N PRO A 241 -2.55 14.15 -7.43
CA PRO A 241 -3.23 12.87 -7.26
C PRO A 241 -3.46 12.18 -8.61
N GLU A 242 -3.23 10.88 -8.67
CA GLU A 242 -3.71 10.05 -9.77
C GLU A 242 -5.22 9.84 -9.62
N LEU A 243 -5.97 9.81 -10.73
CA LEU A 243 -7.42 9.68 -10.67
C LEU A 243 -7.84 8.21 -10.88
N ARG A 244 -8.35 7.57 -9.83
CA ARG A 244 -8.96 6.24 -9.94
C ARG A 244 -10.41 6.36 -10.39
N LEU A 245 -10.71 5.72 -11.51
CA LEU A 245 -12.07 5.58 -12.01
C LEU A 245 -12.67 4.26 -11.48
N ASN A 246 -13.45 4.35 -10.40
CA ASN A 246 -14.10 3.20 -9.76
C ASN A 246 -15.50 2.99 -10.34
N TYR A 247 -15.62 2.05 -11.29
CA TYR A 247 -16.89 1.72 -11.95
C TYR A 247 -17.89 0.96 -11.06
N ARG A 248 -17.43 0.33 -9.97
CA ARG A 248 -18.32 -0.41 -9.05
C ARG A 248 -19.17 0.54 -8.22
N ASP A 249 -18.54 1.58 -7.68
CA ASP A 249 -19.19 2.54 -6.77
C ASP A 249 -19.46 3.90 -7.45
N VAL A 250 -19.28 3.97 -8.77
CA VAL A 250 -19.54 5.15 -9.60
C VAL A 250 -18.77 6.39 -9.10
N ALA A 251 -17.51 6.21 -8.71
CA ALA A 251 -16.72 7.23 -8.03
C ALA A 251 -15.43 7.59 -8.78
N ARG A 252 -15.10 8.89 -8.78
CA ARG A 252 -13.81 9.43 -9.25
C ARG A 252 -12.96 9.79 -8.03
N GLU A 253 -12.00 8.94 -7.72
CA GLU A 253 -11.26 9.02 -6.46
C GLU A 253 -9.83 9.54 -6.70
N PRO A 254 -9.46 10.72 -6.16
CA PRO A 254 -8.10 11.20 -6.20
C PRO A 254 -7.22 10.39 -5.24
N LEU A 255 -6.17 9.76 -5.76
CA LEU A 255 -5.24 8.92 -5.03
C LEU A 255 -3.93 9.67 -4.75
N PHE A 256 -3.79 10.22 -3.55
CA PHE A 256 -2.56 10.93 -3.14
C PHE A 256 -1.45 9.96 -2.71
N ASP A 257 -1.78 8.96 -1.88
CA ASP A 257 -0.78 8.11 -1.22
C ASP A 257 0.07 7.30 -2.20
N VAL A 258 -0.55 6.77 -3.25
CA VAL A 258 0.12 5.92 -4.24
C VAL A 258 0.67 6.70 -5.44
N SER A 259 0.33 8.00 -5.55
CA SER A 259 0.59 8.78 -6.75
C SER A 259 2.06 8.77 -7.14
N VAL A 260 2.33 8.53 -8.42
CA VAL A 260 3.65 8.64 -9.04
C VAL A 260 3.90 10.02 -9.67
N ILE A 261 2.96 10.96 -9.52
CA ILE A 261 3.00 12.30 -10.08
C ILE A 261 3.21 13.33 -8.97
N ALA A 262 4.16 14.24 -9.18
CA ALA A 262 4.39 15.39 -8.31
C ALA A 262 4.65 16.63 -9.15
N ARG A 263 4.58 17.81 -8.55
CA ARG A 263 4.92 19.06 -9.21
C ARG A 263 5.53 20.06 -8.24
N ASP A 264 6.23 21.03 -8.79
CA ASP A 264 6.60 22.27 -8.12
C ASP A 264 6.17 23.46 -8.99
N ARG A 265 6.70 24.67 -8.74
CA ARG A 265 6.33 25.85 -9.57
C ARG A 265 6.88 25.78 -11.00
N GLU A 266 7.89 24.96 -11.26
CA GLU A 266 8.64 24.95 -12.52
C GLU A 266 8.41 23.68 -13.35
N ALA A 267 8.05 22.56 -12.73
CA ALA A 267 7.99 21.25 -13.36
C ALA A 267 6.90 20.34 -12.81
N VAL A 268 6.48 19.43 -13.68
CA VAL A 268 5.80 18.20 -13.31
C VAL A 268 6.82 17.06 -13.34
N TYR A 269 6.68 16.13 -12.40
CA TYR A 269 7.52 14.97 -12.24
C TYR A 269 6.66 13.70 -12.31
N PHE A 270 7.09 12.74 -13.11
CA PHE A 270 6.47 11.42 -13.24
C PHE A 270 7.53 10.36 -12.94
N TYR A 271 7.29 9.50 -11.93
CA TYR A 271 8.30 8.60 -11.36
C TYR A 271 9.62 9.32 -11.00
N GLY A 272 9.51 10.52 -10.42
CA GLY A 272 10.61 11.40 -10.07
C GLY A 272 11.38 12.00 -11.26
N ALA A 273 10.97 11.73 -12.51
CA ALA A 273 11.58 12.32 -13.70
C ALA A 273 10.77 13.51 -14.20
N ARG A 274 11.45 14.60 -14.57
CA ARG A 274 10.81 15.80 -15.10
C ARG A 274 10.07 15.46 -16.41
N LEU A 275 8.77 15.72 -16.44
CA LEU A 275 7.93 15.63 -17.64
C LEU A 275 8.15 16.89 -18.47
N LYS A 276 8.85 16.77 -19.59
CA LYS A 276 9.24 17.92 -20.42
C LYS A 276 8.01 18.58 -21.05
N GLY A 277 7.97 19.91 -21.02
CA GLY A 277 6.91 20.72 -21.65
C GLY A 277 5.62 20.86 -20.84
N ALA A 278 5.44 20.09 -19.77
CA ALA A 278 4.24 20.18 -18.94
C ALA A 278 4.21 21.47 -18.11
N ARG A 279 3.04 22.12 -18.07
CA ARG A 279 2.76 23.31 -17.25
C ARG A 279 2.27 22.89 -15.86
N PRO A 280 3.05 23.13 -14.79
CA PRO A 280 2.74 22.56 -13.47
C PRO A 280 1.40 23.01 -12.90
N GLU A 281 1.09 24.30 -13.02
CA GLU A 281 -0.08 24.95 -12.40
C GLU A 281 -1.41 24.28 -12.78
N ALA A 282 -1.57 23.92 -14.05
CA ALA A 282 -2.79 23.34 -14.60
C ALA A 282 -2.74 21.81 -14.77
N PHE A 283 -1.61 21.18 -14.45
CA PHE A 283 -1.41 19.75 -14.64
C PHE A 283 -2.32 18.92 -13.74
N ARG A 284 -3.06 17.98 -14.33
CA ARG A 284 -3.94 17.04 -13.63
C ARG A 284 -3.99 15.70 -14.36
N ASP A 285 -4.18 14.63 -13.58
CA ASP A 285 -4.51 13.31 -14.11
C ASP A 285 -5.99 13.23 -14.50
N LEU A 286 -6.30 12.56 -15.61
CA LEU A 286 -7.66 12.36 -16.13
C LEU A 286 -8.16 10.92 -15.91
N GLY A 287 -7.32 10.04 -15.37
CA GLY A 287 -7.58 8.61 -15.25
C GLY A 287 -7.10 7.81 -16.46
N HIS A 288 -7.00 6.49 -16.28
CA HIS A 288 -6.56 5.53 -17.30
C HIS A 288 -5.21 5.86 -17.96
N GLY A 289 -4.34 6.56 -17.24
CA GLY A 289 -3.01 6.96 -17.71
C GLY A 289 -2.99 8.20 -18.59
N TYR A 290 -4.13 8.87 -18.80
CA TYR A 290 -4.17 10.16 -19.49
C TYR A 290 -4.02 11.32 -18.51
N ALA A 291 -3.31 12.36 -18.92
CA ALA A 291 -3.16 13.59 -18.15
C ALA A 291 -3.17 14.81 -19.07
N THR A 292 -3.46 15.98 -18.51
CA THR A 292 -3.48 17.25 -19.24
C THR A 292 -3.01 18.39 -18.36
N ASP A 293 -2.47 19.43 -18.98
CA ASP A 293 -2.21 20.74 -18.37
C ASP A 293 -3.10 21.83 -18.99
N GLY A 294 -4.14 21.43 -19.71
CA GLY A 294 -5.05 22.31 -20.44
C GLY A 294 -4.53 22.74 -21.82
N ALA A 295 -3.25 22.53 -22.15
CA ALA A 295 -2.69 22.85 -23.46
C ALA A 295 -2.15 21.61 -24.19
N THR A 296 -1.68 20.62 -23.46
CA THR A 296 -1.12 19.37 -23.98
C THR A 296 -1.75 18.19 -23.25
N VAL A 297 -1.90 17.07 -23.98
CA VAL A 297 -2.39 15.81 -23.43
C VAL A 297 -1.28 14.78 -23.49
N TRP A 298 -1.13 14.01 -22.41
CA TRP A 298 -0.17 12.92 -22.31
C TRP A 298 -0.87 11.58 -22.11
N TYR A 299 -0.24 10.53 -22.61
CA TYR A 299 -0.44 9.18 -22.12
C TYR A 299 0.79 8.76 -21.32
N LEU A 300 0.67 8.84 -19.99
CA LEU A 300 1.75 8.74 -19.02
C LEU A 300 2.41 7.35 -19.02
N GLU A 301 1.64 6.28 -19.18
CA GLU A 301 2.18 4.92 -19.18
C GLU A 301 3.21 4.69 -20.29
N ALA A 302 2.98 5.26 -21.48
CA ALA A 302 3.95 5.24 -22.58
C ALA A 302 4.89 6.45 -22.58
N LYS A 303 4.79 7.36 -21.59
CA LYS A 303 5.52 8.64 -21.52
C LYS A 303 5.41 9.46 -22.81
N GLN A 304 4.22 9.45 -23.41
CA GLN A 304 3.96 9.99 -24.73
C GLN A 304 3.13 11.27 -24.66
N VAL A 305 3.44 12.25 -25.51
CA VAL A 305 2.58 13.40 -25.83
C VAL A 305 1.62 13.00 -26.97
N LEU A 306 0.35 13.38 -26.87
CA LEU A 306 -0.64 13.16 -27.93
C LEU A 306 -0.65 14.35 -28.89
N ASP A 307 0.17 14.25 -29.94
CA ASP A 307 0.27 15.30 -30.96
C ASP A 307 -1.08 15.53 -31.67
N GLY A 308 -1.50 16.79 -31.74
CA GLY A 308 -2.75 17.20 -32.38
C GLY A 308 -4.02 16.83 -31.61
N ALA A 309 -3.92 16.42 -30.34
CA ALA A 309 -5.07 16.32 -29.46
C ALA A 309 -5.60 17.71 -29.09
N ASP A 310 -6.92 17.86 -29.11
CA ASP A 310 -7.60 19.07 -28.62
C ASP A 310 -7.74 18.98 -27.10
N ALA A 311 -6.72 19.46 -26.39
CA ALA A 311 -6.64 19.42 -24.93
C ALA A 311 -7.82 20.09 -24.22
N ALA A 312 -8.47 21.07 -24.86
CA ALA A 312 -9.61 21.79 -24.29
C ALA A 312 -10.89 20.94 -24.29
N THR A 313 -11.00 19.98 -25.20
CA THR A 313 -12.17 19.09 -25.32
C THR A 313 -11.86 17.63 -24.98
N PHE A 314 -10.65 17.33 -24.51
CA PHE A 314 -10.23 15.96 -24.22
C PHE A 314 -10.97 15.37 -23.03
N VAL A 315 -11.60 14.21 -23.22
CA VAL A 315 -12.39 13.48 -22.22
C VAL A 315 -11.95 12.03 -22.10
N VAL A 316 -12.00 11.54 -20.87
CA VAL A 316 -11.85 10.12 -20.53
C VAL A 316 -13.19 9.67 -19.94
N PRO A 317 -13.95 8.79 -20.62
CA PRO A 317 -15.19 8.26 -20.11
C PRO A 317 -15.00 7.60 -18.73
N GLY A 318 -15.73 8.11 -17.75
CA GLY A 318 -15.61 7.75 -16.35
C GLY A 318 -16.78 6.93 -15.81
N PRO A 319 -16.78 6.66 -14.51
CA PRO A 319 -17.85 5.93 -13.86
C PRO A 319 -19.19 6.66 -13.98
N GLY A 320 -20.26 5.92 -14.28
CA GLY A 320 -21.62 6.45 -14.43
C GLY A 320 -21.95 6.92 -15.85
N GLU A 321 -20.94 7.09 -16.69
CA GLU A 321 -21.11 7.31 -18.13
C GLU A 321 -21.18 5.95 -18.85
N PRO A 322 -21.91 5.85 -19.98
CA PRO A 322 -21.91 4.62 -20.75
C PRO A 322 -20.49 4.24 -21.18
N GLY A 323 -20.10 3.01 -20.87
CA GLY A 323 -18.81 2.49 -21.26
C GLY A 323 -18.67 2.44 -22.78
N VAL A 324 -17.50 2.84 -23.28
CA VAL A 324 -17.15 2.69 -24.70
C VAL A 324 -16.84 1.22 -24.97
N GLN A 325 -17.72 0.54 -25.70
CA GLN A 325 -17.59 -0.88 -26.00
C GLN A 325 -16.65 -1.07 -27.19
N GLY A 326 -15.42 -1.56 -26.99
CA GLY A 326 -14.51 -1.80 -28.11
C GLY A 326 -13.04 -2.01 -27.74
N ARG A 327 -12.26 -2.45 -28.74
CA ARG A 327 -10.88 -3.01 -28.85
C ARG A 327 -9.80 -2.71 -27.78
N SER A 328 -10.02 -1.82 -26.83
CA SER A 328 -9.12 -1.48 -25.73
C SER A 328 -9.91 -1.29 -24.44
N GLY A 329 -10.23 -2.40 -23.76
CA GLY A 329 -11.00 -2.43 -22.51
C GLY A 329 -10.74 -1.21 -21.63
N GLN A 330 -11.79 -0.42 -21.42
CA GLN A 330 -11.93 0.69 -20.47
C GLN A 330 -10.90 1.84 -20.52
N ARG A 331 -9.92 1.86 -21.41
CA ARG A 331 -8.91 2.95 -21.52
C ARG A 331 -9.08 3.80 -22.78
N ALA A 332 -10.33 4.01 -23.16
CA ALA A 332 -10.70 4.87 -24.25
C ALA A 332 -10.68 6.34 -23.79
N ALA A 333 -10.31 7.24 -24.70
CA ALA A 333 -10.44 8.68 -24.53
C ALA A 333 -10.85 9.28 -25.86
N SER A 334 -11.34 10.52 -25.88
CA SER A 334 -11.66 11.22 -27.12
C SER A 334 -11.43 12.71 -26.93
N ASP A 335 -11.22 13.40 -28.03
CA ASP A 335 -11.48 14.83 -28.11
C ASP A 335 -12.57 15.10 -29.15
N ARG A 336 -12.86 16.37 -29.42
CA ARG A 336 -13.84 16.79 -30.41
C ARG A 336 -13.56 16.28 -31.84
N HIS A 337 -12.31 15.95 -32.15
CA HIS A 337 -11.87 15.58 -33.49
C HIS A 337 -11.72 14.08 -33.70
N ARG A 338 -11.32 13.32 -32.68
CA ARG A 338 -11.06 11.88 -32.81
C ARG A 338 -11.05 11.12 -31.47
N PRO A 339 -11.27 9.80 -31.50
CA PRO A 339 -11.04 8.93 -30.35
C PRO A 339 -9.57 8.48 -30.25
N TYR A 340 -9.19 8.04 -29.05
CA TYR A 340 -7.87 7.57 -28.65
C TYR A 340 -7.97 6.27 -27.84
N ALA A 341 -6.99 5.38 -28.02
CA ALA A 341 -6.84 4.17 -27.21
C ALA A 341 -5.37 3.98 -26.82
N ARG A 342 -5.10 3.93 -25.51
CA ARG A 342 -3.74 3.82 -24.95
C ARG A 342 -2.74 4.80 -25.58
N GLY A 343 -3.15 6.06 -25.75
CA GLY A 343 -2.35 7.13 -26.35
C GLY A 343 -2.27 7.12 -27.88
N VAL A 344 -2.92 6.18 -28.57
CA VAL A 344 -2.95 6.11 -30.04
C VAL A 344 -4.23 6.73 -30.58
N ALA A 345 -4.11 7.69 -31.49
CA ALA A 345 -5.25 8.26 -32.21
C ALA A 345 -5.88 7.21 -33.14
N LEU A 346 -7.20 7.12 -33.12
CA LEU A 346 -7.97 6.17 -33.93
C LEU A 346 -8.73 6.87 -35.05
N ALA A 347 -9.07 6.12 -36.08
CA ALA A 347 -9.90 6.60 -37.19
C ALA A 347 -11.37 6.73 -36.72
N PRO A 348 -11.97 7.94 -36.72
CA PRO A 348 -13.33 8.17 -36.22
C PRO A 348 -14.39 7.22 -36.79
N ALA A 349 -14.35 6.96 -38.10
CA ALA A 349 -15.30 6.09 -38.79
C ALA A 349 -15.31 4.64 -38.27
N GLN A 350 -14.20 4.17 -37.69
CA GLN A 350 -14.10 2.80 -37.14
C GLN A 350 -14.62 2.69 -35.71
N CYS A 351 -14.94 3.81 -35.06
CA CYS A 351 -15.27 3.90 -33.65
C CYS A 351 -16.69 4.41 -33.38
N VAL A 352 -17.50 4.64 -34.42
CA VAL A 352 -18.86 5.20 -34.28
C VAL A 352 -19.74 4.33 -33.39
N GLU A 353 -19.75 3.02 -33.64
CA GLU A 353 -20.54 2.07 -32.84
C GLU A 353 -20.03 1.96 -31.40
N ASP A 354 -18.70 1.86 -31.24
CA ASP A 354 -18.06 1.75 -29.92
C ASP A 354 -18.42 2.91 -28.99
N TRP A 355 -18.57 4.12 -29.55
CA TRP A 355 -18.87 5.36 -28.82
C TRP A 355 -20.35 5.77 -28.82
N ARG A 356 -21.23 5.02 -29.51
CA ARG A 356 -22.66 5.38 -29.66
C ARG A 356 -23.33 5.66 -28.34
N ALA A 357 -23.26 4.71 -27.40
CA ALA A 357 -23.93 4.83 -26.10
C ALA A 357 -23.45 6.06 -25.31
N TYR A 358 -22.15 6.38 -25.38
CA TYR A 358 -21.57 7.53 -24.70
C TYR A 358 -22.12 8.85 -25.25
N PHE A 359 -22.13 9.03 -26.58
CA PHE A 359 -22.62 10.27 -27.20
C PHE A 359 -24.14 10.41 -27.13
N GLU A 360 -24.91 9.32 -27.22
CA GLU A 360 -26.37 9.34 -27.02
C GLU A 360 -26.75 9.76 -25.60
N ALA A 361 -25.96 9.37 -24.59
CA ALA A 361 -26.16 9.79 -23.20
C ALA A 361 -25.56 11.17 -22.88
N SER A 362 -24.81 11.77 -23.81
CA SER A 362 -24.14 13.07 -23.63
C SER A 362 -24.65 14.10 -24.65
N PRO A 363 -25.94 14.44 -24.64
CA PRO A 363 -26.55 15.29 -25.68
C PRO A 363 -25.95 16.70 -25.75
N ASP A 364 -25.35 17.18 -24.66
CA ASP A 364 -24.70 18.50 -24.58
C ASP A 364 -23.41 18.58 -25.41
N LEU A 365 -22.83 17.43 -25.80
CA LEU A 365 -21.73 17.41 -26.75
C LEU A 365 -22.28 17.70 -28.14
N HIS A 366 -21.78 18.77 -28.77
CA HIS A 366 -22.19 19.19 -30.10
C HIS A 366 -20.97 19.37 -30.99
N ASP A 367 -21.11 19.06 -32.28
CA ASP A 367 -20.02 19.17 -33.26
C ASP A 367 -18.77 18.36 -32.88
N TRP A 368 -18.99 17.15 -32.36
CA TRP A 368 -17.94 16.14 -32.24
C TRP A 368 -17.88 15.29 -33.50
N TRP A 369 -16.74 14.63 -33.72
CA TRP A 369 -16.53 13.73 -34.85
C TRP A 369 -17.66 12.71 -35.01
N TRP A 370 -18.21 12.22 -33.90
CA TRP A 370 -19.29 11.25 -33.89
C TRP A 370 -20.58 11.81 -34.51
N HIS A 371 -21.00 13.01 -34.08
CA HIS A 371 -22.19 13.67 -34.64
C HIS A 371 -22.01 14.06 -36.11
N ARG A 372 -20.80 14.48 -36.51
CA ARG A 372 -20.51 14.81 -37.91
C ARG A 372 -20.64 13.58 -38.82
N LEU A 373 -20.20 12.41 -38.35
CA LEU A 373 -20.34 11.16 -39.09
C LEU A 373 -21.79 10.64 -39.09
N ALA A 374 -22.51 10.76 -37.97
CA ALA A 374 -23.92 10.35 -37.89
C ALA A 374 -24.86 11.18 -38.79
N ARG A 375 -24.50 12.42 -39.12
CA ARG A 375 -25.29 13.31 -40.01
C ARG A 375 -24.94 13.17 -41.50
N GLY A 376 -23.81 12.56 -41.82
CA GLY A 376 -23.29 12.45 -43.19
C GLY A 376 -23.39 11.04 -43.80
N GLY A 377 -24.05 10.10 -43.11
CA GLY A 377 -24.26 8.72 -43.53
C GLY A 377 -25.64 8.45 -44.09
#